data_AF-A0A924K304-F1
#
_entry.id   AF-A0A924K304-F1
#
_cell.length_a   1.000
_cell.length_b   1.000
_cell.length_c   1.000
_cell.angle_alpha   90.00
_cell.angle_beta   90.00
_cell.angle_gamma   90.00
#
_symmetry.space_group_name_H-M   'P 1'
#
loop_
_entity.id
_entity.type
_entity.pdbx_description
1 polymer ?
#
loop_
_entity_poly.entity_id
_entity_poly.type
_entity_poly.pdbx_seq_one_letter_code
_entity_poly.pdbx_strand_id
1 'polypeptide(L)'
;KFLWPELKNLFEKPSVKWDMPDLIDRLLYRQSVETARCLSENVLTSVHDANIGSIFGIGFPAWAGGAMQFIYGTGIDAFIARASQLADKYGPGFALTTKVKDAIRSHEPRY
;
A
#
# COMPACT_ATOMS: atom_id res chain seq x y z
N LYS A 1 11.29 -12.09 23.36
CA LYS A 1 10.91 -10.68 23.10
C LYS A 1 9.63 -10.39 23.86
N PHE A 2 9.53 -9.27 24.56
CA PHE A 2 8.29 -8.81 25.22
C PHE A 2 7.94 -7.41 24.71
N LEU A 3 6.66 -7.06 24.70
CA LEU A 3 6.20 -5.72 24.33
C LEU A 3 6.50 -4.75 25.48
N TRP A 4 6.73 -3.48 25.14
CA TRP A 4 6.95 -2.43 26.13
C TRP A 4 5.75 -2.35 27.09
N PRO A 5 5.95 -2.42 28.43
CA PRO A 5 4.83 -2.54 29.38
C PRO A 5 3.78 -1.42 29.32
N GLU A 6 4.20 -0.19 29.03
CA GLU A 6 3.29 0.97 28.97
C GLU A 6 2.49 1.06 27.66
N LEU A 7 2.75 0.19 26.67
CA LEU A 7 2.08 0.25 25.38
C LEU A 7 0.55 0.15 25.53
N LYS A 8 0.08 -0.75 26.41
CA LYS A 8 -1.34 -0.94 26.66
C LYS A 8 -1.94 0.30 27.33
N ASN A 9 -1.31 0.78 28.39
CA ASN A 9 -1.79 1.92 29.18
C ASN A 9 -1.91 3.20 28.35
N LEU A 10 -0.94 3.44 27.46
CA LEU A 10 -0.86 4.67 26.68
C LEU A 10 -1.66 4.64 25.37
N PHE A 11 -1.82 3.47 24.74
CA PHE A 11 -2.33 3.38 23.37
C PHE A 11 -3.54 2.47 23.16
N GLU A 12 -3.88 1.59 24.12
CA GLU A 12 -5.04 0.72 23.96
C GLU A 12 -6.33 1.54 23.93
N LYS A 13 -7.16 1.26 22.93
CA LYS A 13 -8.52 1.80 22.82
C LYS A 13 -9.51 0.64 22.87
N PRO A 14 -9.95 0.20 24.07
CA PRO A 14 -10.68 -1.05 24.24
C PRO A 14 -12.05 -1.07 23.55
N SER A 15 -12.63 0.09 23.26
CA SER A 15 -13.89 0.22 22.53
C SER A 15 -13.75 0.15 21.00
N VAL A 16 -12.52 0.16 20.46
CA VAL A 16 -12.28 0.14 19.02
C VAL A 16 -12.32 -1.30 18.53
N LYS A 17 -13.35 -1.62 17.74
CA LYS A 17 -13.40 -2.86 16.97
C LYS A 17 -12.42 -2.78 15.80
N TRP A 18 -11.67 -3.85 15.57
CA TRP A 18 -10.76 -3.97 14.45
C TRP A 18 -10.96 -5.32 13.75
N ASP A 19 -10.59 -5.33 12.48
CA ASP A 19 -10.66 -6.50 11.61
C ASP A 19 -9.28 -6.74 11.00
N MET A 20 -8.76 -7.96 11.11
CA MET A 20 -7.37 -8.25 10.68
C MET A 20 -7.15 -8.05 9.18
N PRO A 21 -8.00 -8.59 8.28
CA PRO A 21 -7.92 -8.29 6.85
C PRO A 21 -7.89 -6.79 6.55
N ASP A 22 -8.80 -6.01 7.15
CA ASP A 22 -8.82 -4.56 6.97
C ASP A 22 -7.54 -3.87 7.47
N LEU A 23 -6.96 -4.32 8.59
CA LEU A 23 -5.68 -3.81 9.08
C LEU A 23 -4.52 -4.15 8.12
N ILE A 24 -4.47 -5.38 7.60
CA ILE A 24 -3.47 -5.81 6.62
C ILE A 24 -3.58 -4.94 5.37
N ASP A 25 -4.79 -4.78 4.84
CA ASP A 25 -5.03 -3.93 3.67
C ASP A 25 -4.56 -2.50 3.91
N ARG A 26 -4.90 -1.89 5.06
CA ARG A 26 -4.46 -0.53 5.38
C ARG A 26 -2.94 -0.38 5.33
N LEU A 27 -2.20 -1.37 5.82
CA LEU A 27 -0.73 -1.32 5.81
C LEU A 27 -0.14 -1.52 4.42
N LEU A 28 -0.67 -2.46 3.64
CA LEU A 28 -0.16 -2.77 2.30
C LEU A 28 -0.54 -1.68 1.29
N TYR A 29 -1.83 -1.29 1.27
CA TYR A 29 -2.33 -0.27 0.35
C TYR A 29 -1.69 1.09 0.63
N ARG A 30 -1.46 1.46 1.88
CA ARG A 30 -0.86 2.78 2.18
C ARG A 30 0.51 2.91 1.53
N GLN A 31 1.33 1.86 1.60
CA GLN A 31 2.66 1.83 1.00
C GLN A 31 2.58 1.77 -0.53
N SER A 32 1.76 0.88 -1.09
CA SER A 32 1.59 0.74 -2.55
C SER A 32 1.03 2.01 -3.21
N VAL A 33 0.11 2.72 -2.55
CA VAL A 33 -0.41 4.02 -3.03
C VAL A 33 0.70 5.06 -3.11
N GLU A 34 1.59 5.16 -2.13
CA GLU A 34 2.73 6.09 -2.21
C GLU A 34 3.74 5.66 -3.27
N THR A 35 4.02 4.36 -3.40
CA THR A 35 4.90 3.87 -4.48
C THR A 35 4.35 4.24 -5.86
N ALA A 36 3.05 4.09 -6.07
CA ALA A 36 2.40 4.49 -7.33
C ALA A 36 2.44 6.02 -7.55
N ARG A 37 2.33 6.82 -6.49
CA ARG A 37 2.52 8.29 -6.56
C ARG A 37 3.93 8.65 -6.97
N CYS A 38 4.94 8.06 -6.34
CA CYS A 38 6.35 8.25 -6.71
C CYS A 38 6.61 7.92 -8.19
N LEU A 39 5.96 6.87 -8.72
CA LEU A 39 6.04 6.53 -10.14
C LEU A 39 5.38 7.60 -11.02
N SER A 40 4.18 8.09 -10.62
CA SER A 40 3.49 9.16 -11.33
C SER A 40 4.23 10.52 -11.30
N GLU A 41 5.03 10.74 -10.26
CA GLU A 41 5.83 11.94 -10.04
C GLU A 41 7.24 11.81 -10.64
N ASN A 42 7.57 10.67 -11.23
CA ASN A 42 8.88 10.35 -11.79
C ASN A 42 10.01 10.40 -10.74
N VAL A 43 9.67 10.22 -9.45
CA VAL A 43 10.61 9.95 -8.35
C VAL A 43 11.11 8.52 -8.45
N LEU A 44 10.21 7.58 -8.76
CA LEU A 44 10.55 6.26 -9.25
C LEU A 44 10.36 6.27 -10.76
N THR A 45 11.30 5.64 -11.49
CA THR A 45 11.28 5.59 -12.95
C THR A 45 11.03 4.19 -13.51
N SER A 46 11.00 3.17 -12.65
CA SER A 46 10.72 1.79 -13.07
C SER A 46 9.97 0.99 -11.99
N VAL A 47 9.12 0.06 -12.43
CA VAL A 47 8.43 -0.91 -11.55
C VAL A 47 9.42 -1.87 -10.90
N HIS A 48 10.51 -2.21 -11.60
CA HIS A 48 11.54 -3.10 -11.07
C HIS A 48 12.20 -2.51 -9.83
N ASP A 49 12.69 -1.26 -9.92
CA ASP A 49 13.33 -0.56 -8.79
C ASP A 49 12.34 -0.32 -7.65
N ALA A 50 11.08 -0.02 -7.98
CA ALA A 50 10.02 0.11 -6.99
C ALA A 50 9.84 -1.19 -6.18
N ASN A 51 9.80 -2.34 -6.85
CA ASN A 51 9.61 -3.64 -6.20
C ASN A 51 10.83 -4.05 -5.37
N ILE A 52 12.04 -4.01 -5.95
CA ILE A 52 13.29 -4.34 -5.25
C ILE A 52 13.49 -3.39 -4.06
N GLY A 53 13.35 -2.08 -4.28
CA GLY A 53 13.48 -1.08 -3.23
C GLY A 53 12.45 -1.23 -2.12
N SER A 54 11.20 -1.58 -2.45
CA SER A 54 10.17 -1.81 -1.43
C SER A 54 10.49 -3.02 -0.54
N ILE A 55 10.98 -4.13 -1.12
CA ILE A 55 11.29 -5.35 -0.37
C ILE A 55 12.53 -5.15 0.49
N PHE A 56 13.63 -4.69 -0.09
CA PHE A 56 14.93 -4.62 0.60
C PHE A 56 15.14 -3.33 1.38
N GLY A 57 14.43 -2.25 1.04
CA GLY A 57 14.57 -0.95 1.71
C GLY A 57 13.64 -0.80 2.90
N ILE A 58 12.33 -1.00 2.70
CA ILE A 58 11.30 -0.75 3.73
C ILE A 58 10.65 -2.02 4.28
N GLY A 59 11.09 -3.20 3.82
CA GLY A 59 10.59 -4.48 4.31
C GLY A 59 9.17 -4.81 3.84
N PHE A 60 8.78 -4.35 2.65
CA PHE A 60 7.50 -4.75 2.04
C PHE A 60 7.46 -6.28 1.86
N PRO A 61 6.31 -6.95 2.06
CA PRO A 61 6.28 -8.41 2.07
C PRO A 61 6.76 -9.05 0.76
N ALA A 62 7.84 -9.84 0.85
CA ALA A 62 8.47 -10.45 -0.32
C ALA A 62 7.52 -11.40 -1.08
N TRP A 63 6.60 -12.08 -0.38
CA TRP A 63 5.62 -12.96 -1.01
C TRP A 63 4.65 -12.23 -1.95
N ALA A 64 4.48 -10.91 -1.80
CA ALA A 64 3.66 -10.09 -2.68
C ALA A 64 4.42 -9.59 -3.92
N GLY A 65 5.74 -9.88 -4.00
CA GLY A 65 6.60 -9.47 -5.12
C GLY A 65 7.02 -7.99 -5.14
N GLY A 66 6.66 -7.23 -4.10
CA GLY A 66 6.96 -5.79 -3.98
C GLY A 66 5.72 -4.91 -4.12
N ALA A 67 5.86 -3.62 -3.82
CA ALA A 67 4.72 -2.71 -3.68
C ALA A 67 3.92 -2.48 -4.97
N MET A 68 4.58 -2.44 -6.14
CA MET A 68 3.90 -2.34 -7.44
C MET A 68 3.39 -3.72 -7.89
N GLN A 69 4.15 -4.79 -7.65
CA GLN A 69 3.69 -6.14 -7.96
C GLN A 69 2.44 -6.53 -7.18
N PHE A 70 2.30 -6.05 -5.95
CA PHE A 70 1.06 -6.19 -5.17
C PHE A 70 -0.15 -5.58 -5.89
N ILE A 71 0.01 -4.40 -6.52
CA ILE A 71 -1.05 -3.76 -7.31
C ILE A 71 -1.44 -4.66 -8.49
N TYR A 72 -0.47 -5.11 -9.27
CA TYR A 72 -0.74 -5.92 -10.46
C TYR A 72 -1.26 -7.31 -10.12
N GLY A 73 -0.73 -7.95 -9.08
CA GLY A 73 -1.20 -9.26 -8.59
C GLY A 73 -2.60 -9.21 -7.98
N THR A 74 -3.00 -8.07 -7.41
CA THR A 74 -4.39 -7.84 -6.98
C THR A 74 -5.34 -7.60 -8.18
N GLY A 75 -4.79 -7.14 -9.30
CA GLY A 75 -5.54 -6.61 -10.44
C GLY A 75 -5.79 -5.11 -10.26
N ILE A 76 -5.49 -4.32 -11.31
CA ILE A 76 -5.50 -2.86 -11.25
C ILE A 76 -6.87 -2.31 -10.80
N ASP A 77 -7.97 -2.81 -11.37
CA ASP A 77 -9.32 -2.32 -11.05
C ASP A 77 -9.74 -2.69 -9.63
N ALA A 78 -9.44 -3.91 -9.19
CA ALA A 78 -9.70 -4.35 -7.82
C ALA A 78 -8.91 -3.53 -6.80
N PHE A 79 -7.63 -3.25 -7.09
CA PHE A 79 -6.80 -2.38 -6.26
C PHE A 79 -7.36 -0.96 -6.18
N ILE A 80 -7.75 -0.36 -7.32
CA ILE A 80 -8.34 0.99 -7.34
C ILE A 80 -9.65 1.04 -6.54
N ALA A 81 -10.52 0.03 -6.70
CA ALA A 81 -11.78 -0.04 -5.97
C ALA A 81 -11.53 -0.16 -4.45
N ARG A 82 -10.61 -1.03 -4.03
CA ARG A 82 -10.29 -1.20 -2.61
C ARG A 82 -9.59 0.04 -2.03
N ALA A 83 -8.69 0.67 -2.77
CA ALA A 83 -8.06 1.93 -2.37
C ALA A 83 -9.10 3.04 -2.16
N SER A 84 -10.14 3.11 -3.01
CA SER A 84 -11.26 4.05 -2.84
C SER A 84 -12.04 3.79 -1.55
N GLN A 85 -12.40 2.53 -1.27
CA GLN A 85 -13.10 2.17 -0.03
C GLN A 85 -12.28 2.53 1.22
N LEU A 86 -10.96 2.30 1.18
CA LEU A 86 -10.06 2.69 2.26
C LEU A 86 -9.96 4.20 2.39
N ALA A 87 -10.00 4.95 1.28
CA ALA A 87 -9.99 6.40 1.30
C ALA A 87 -11.24 6.98 1.96
N ASP A 88 -12.42 6.43 1.64
CA ASP A 88 -13.69 6.84 2.24
C ASP A 88 -13.73 6.59 3.76
N LYS A 89 -13.14 5.47 4.20
CA LYS A 89 -13.18 5.05 5.61
C LYS A 89 -12.06 5.64 6.47
N TYR A 90 -10.87 5.83 5.90
CA TYR A 90 -9.65 6.16 6.64
C TYR A 90 -8.94 7.43 6.17
N GLY A 91 -9.47 8.09 5.15
CA GLY A 91 -9.03 9.41 4.71
C GLY A 91 -8.22 9.40 3.41
N PRO A 92 -7.89 10.60 2.89
CA PRO A 92 -7.41 10.81 1.52
C PRO A 92 -6.03 10.20 1.24
N GLY A 93 -5.32 9.71 2.26
CA GLY A 93 -4.04 9.02 2.09
C GLY A 93 -4.12 7.80 1.15
N PHE A 94 -5.29 7.17 1.02
CA PHE A 94 -5.51 6.03 0.12
C PHE A 94 -6.02 6.43 -1.28
N ALA A 95 -6.41 7.69 -1.48
CA ALA A 95 -6.99 8.14 -2.73
C ALA A 95 -5.96 8.12 -3.87
N LEU A 96 -6.39 7.64 -5.03
CA LEU A 96 -5.62 7.63 -6.27
C LEU A 96 -6.19 8.70 -7.22
N THR A 97 -5.37 9.68 -7.58
CA THR A 97 -5.74 10.66 -8.61
C THR A 97 -5.72 10.02 -10.00
N THR A 98 -6.32 10.67 -10.99
CA THR A 98 -6.28 10.20 -12.38
C THR A 98 -4.84 9.94 -12.84
N LYS A 99 -3.92 10.89 -12.57
CA LYS A 99 -2.50 10.75 -12.92
C LYS A 99 -1.85 9.50 -12.33
N VAL A 100 -2.18 9.14 -11.09
CA VAL A 100 -1.64 7.93 -10.45
C VAL A 100 -2.22 6.67 -11.07
N LYS A 101 -3.54 6.65 -11.35
CA LYS A 101 -4.19 5.53 -12.03
C LYS A 101 -3.60 5.30 -13.43
N ASP A 102 -3.36 6.39 -14.17
CA ASP A 102 -2.73 6.35 -15.48
C ASP A 102 -1.30 5.81 -15.38
N ALA A 103 -0.51 6.29 -14.41
CA ALA A 103 0.84 5.80 -14.18
C ALA A 103 0.88 4.29 -13.89
N ILE A 104 -0.04 3.77 -13.07
CA ILE A 104 -0.17 2.32 -12.81
C ILE A 104 -0.41 1.56 -14.11
N ARG A 105 -1.34 2.02 -14.96
CA ARG A 105 -1.66 1.34 -16.23
C ARG A 105 -0.53 1.43 -17.25
N SER A 106 0.12 2.59 -17.37
CA SER A 106 1.21 2.79 -18.32
C SER A 106 2.45 1.95 -18.00
N HIS A 107 2.66 1.60 -16.74
CA HIS A 107 3.79 0.80 -16.29
C HIS A 107 3.41 -0.66 -16.00
N GLU A 108 2.24 -1.11 -16.44
CA GLU A 108 1.85 -2.51 -16.30
C GLU A 108 2.87 -3.42 -17.03
N PRO A 109 3.49 -4.37 -16.31
CA PRO A 109 4.47 -5.28 -16.92
C PRO A 109 3.81 -6.10 -18.04
N ARG A 110 4.45 -6.14 -19.21
CA ARG A 110 4.10 -7.04 -20.30
C ARG A 110 5.14 -8.14 -20.36
N TYR A 111 4.71 -9.37 -20.13
CA TYR A 111 5.54 -10.58 -20.22
C TYR A 111 5.20 -11.37 -21.48
#